data_AF-A0A2H0DKH8-F1
#
_entry.id   AF-A0A2H0DKH8-F1
#
_cell.length_a   1.000
_cell.length_b   1.000
_cell.length_c   1.000
_cell.angle_alpha   90.00
_cell.angle_beta   90.00
_cell.angle_gamma   90.00
#
_symmetry.space_group_name_H-M   'P 1'
#
loop_
_entity.id
_entity.type
_entity.pdbx_description
1 polymer ?
#
loop_
_entity_poly.entity_id
_entity_poly.type
_entity_poly.pdbx_seq_one_letter_code
_entity_poly.pdbx_strand_id
1 'polypeptide(L)'
;MQISASPDSPLLSEKRRCQRHPQELDANLLDQGNRLAGEAVRLTDMSTVGLGIESQQAFQVGDRLGFRMTVEEGRTMRATARVRWARPYGFSNTYGLELEGLGYYDRNRLKRFLNPKHMGVEEWATLALQAASTMMGIYVAHDWIAADPMRTEMALFALPWLTYLAAAAIMAYFAKQGV
;
A
#
# COMPACT_ATOMS: atom_id res chain seq x y z
N MET A 1 38.35 -4.24 -26.53
CA MET A 1 38.06 -4.83 -25.21
C MET A 1 36.61 -4.52 -24.86
N GLN A 2 35.71 -5.43 -25.22
CA GLN A 2 34.30 -5.40 -24.80
C GLN A 2 34.19 -6.34 -23.60
N ILE A 3 33.81 -5.81 -22.45
CA ILE A 3 33.46 -6.62 -21.27
C ILE A 3 32.04 -7.11 -21.53
N SER A 4 31.91 -8.36 -22.01
CA SER A 4 30.62 -9.01 -22.13
C SER A 4 30.05 -9.21 -20.72
N ALA A 5 28.94 -8.56 -20.41
CA ALA A 5 28.13 -8.93 -19.26
C ALA A 5 27.70 -10.39 -19.45
N SER A 6 28.18 -11.28 -18.58
CA SER A 6 27.73 -12.68 -18.54
C SER A 6 26.29 -12.69 -17.99
N PRO A 7 25.30 -13.23 -18.73
CA PRO A 7 23.90 -13.22 -18.30
C PRO A 7 23.54 -14.39 -17.36
N ASP A 8 24.51 -15.22 -16.95
CA ASP A 8 24.27 -16.43 -16.18
C ASP A 8 24.96 -16.36 -14.80
N SER A 9 24.23 -15.83 -13.83
CA SER A 9 24.37 -16.25 -12.43
C SER A 9 23.03 -16.79 -11.95
N PRO A 10 22.67 -18.05 -12.26
CA PRO A 10 21.68 -18.74 -11.44
C PRO A 10 22.34 -19.01 -10.07
N LEU A 11 21.56 -19.07 -8.99
CA LEU A 11 21.90 -19.48 -7.61
C LEU A 11 21.68 -18.38 -6.55
N LEU A 12 20.39 -18.14 -6.24
CA LEU A 12 19.83 -18.00 -4.87
C LEU A 12 18.31 -17.73 -4.90
N SER A 13 17.57 -18.11 -5.96
CA SER A 13 16.19 -18.56 -5.77
C SER A 13 16.31 -19.94 -5.11
N GLU A 14 15.78 -20.23 -3.92
CA GLU A 14 14.34 -20.37 -3.70
C GLU A 14 14.13 -20.89 -2.25
N LYS A 15 14.00 -20.01 -1.26
CA LYS A 15 13.36 -20.31 0.05
C LYS A 15 12.67 -19.09 0.67
N ARG A 16 12.43 -18.03 -0.11
CA ARG A 16 11.79 -16.81 0.39
C ARG A 16 10.29 -16.92 0.20
N ARG A 17 9.52 -16.76 1.29
CA ARG A 17 8.05 -16.84 1.27
C ARG A 17 7.39 -15.65 0.57
N CYS A 18 8.11 -14.54 0.42
CA CYS A 18 7.59 -13.31 -0.16
C CYS A 18 8.61 -12.70 -1.11
N GLN A 19 8.09 -12.11 -2.20
CA GLN A 19 8.88 -11.29 -3.10
C GLN A 19 9.37 -10.03 -2.36
N ARG A 20 10.63 -9.67 -2.60
CA ARG A 20 11.25 -8.44 -2.11
C ARG A 20 11.30 -7.45 -3.26
N HIS A 21 10.96 -6.20 -2.97
CA HIS A 21 11.04 -5.08 -3.88
C HIS A 21 12.25 -4.24 -3.47
N PRO A 22 13.19 -3.95 -4.39
CA PRO A 22 14.24 -2.97 -4.13
C PRO A 22 13.62 -1.64 -3.74
N GLN A 23 14.17 -1.01 -2.70
CA GLN A 23 13.72 0.28 -2.18
C GLN A 23 14.94 1.01 -1.67
N GLU A 24 15.10 2.27 -2.03
CA GLU A 24 16.19 3.11 -1.53
C GLU A 24 15.56 4.25 -0.73
N LEU A 25 15.24 3.96 0.52
CA LEU A 25 14.55 4.89 1.42
C LEU A 25 15.31 5.00 2.73
N ASP A 26 15.29 6.18 3.33
CA ASP A 26 15.81 6.36 4.68
C ASP A 26 14.75 5.95 5.70
N ALA A 27 15.15 5.07 6.62
CA ALA A 27 14.33 4.65 7.75
C ALA A 27 14.99 5.08 9.04
N ASN A 28 14.21 5.68 9.94
CA ASN A 28 14.73 6.05 11.25
C ASN A 28 14.58 4.89 12.22
N LEU A 29 15.64 4.56 12.95
CA LEU A 29 15.56 3.59 14.03
C LEU A 29 14.89 4.19 15.25
N LEU A 30 14.16 3.35 15.98
CA LEU A 30 13.49 3.70 17.22
C LEU A 30 14.01 2.82 18.36
N ASP A 31 14.26 3.44 19.51
CA ASP A 31 14.57 2.78 20.77
C ASP A 31 13.30 2.17 21.39
N GLN A 32 13.45 1.39 22.47
CA GLN A 32 12.36 0.78 23.25
C GLN A 32 11.32 1.81 23.72
N GLY A 33 11.74 3.06 23.95
CA GLY A 33 10.86 4.18 24.28
C GLY A 33 10.15 4.84 23.09
N ASN A 34 10.20 4.26 21.88
CA ASN A 34 9.70 4.83 20.62
C ASN A 34 10.33 6.20 20.25
N ARG A 35 11.53 6.47 20.76
CA ARG A 35 12.32 7.66 20.46
C ARG A 35 13.32 7.34 19.35
N LEU A 36 13.73 8.35 18.58
CA LEU A 36 14.73 8.16 17.53
C LEU A 36 16.04 7.68 18.14
N ALA A 37 16.50 6.52 17.69
CA ALA A 37 17.73 5.86 18.14
C ALA A 37 18.84 6.09 17.11
N GLY A 38 19.47 7.26 17.16
CA GLY A 38 20.59 7.60 16.30
C GLY A 38 20.19 8.02 14.88
N GLU A 39 21.11 7.79 13.94
CA GLU A 39 21.00 8.21 12.54
C GLU A 39 20.06 7.31 11.73
N ALA A 40 19.56 7.85 10.62
CA ALA A 40 18.76 7.10 9.67
C ALA A 40 19.58 5.95 9.05
N VAL A 41 18.94 4.81 8.85
CA VAL A 41 19.50 3.66 8.14
C VAL A 41 18.92 3.59 6.74
N ARG A 42 19.74 3.13 5.79
CA ARG A 42 19.31 2.96 4.41
C ARG A 42 18.55 1.65 4.29
N LEU A 43 17.28 1.73 3.88
CA LEU A 43 16.53 0.59 3.41
C LEU A 43 17.07 0.22 2.02
N THR A 44 17.31 -1.08 1.78
CA THR A 44 17.80 -1.60 0.49
C THR A 44 16.74 -2.40 -0.24
N ASP A 45 15.92 -3.13 0.53
CA ASP A 45 14.79 -3.88 -0.01
C ASP A 45 13.67 -4.00 1.02
N MET A 46 12.47 -4.27 0.54
CA MET A 46 11.29 -4.42 1.39
C MET A 46 10.33 -5.49 0.87
N SER A 47 9.68 -6.16 1.79
CA SER A 47 8.57 -7.09 1.54
C SER A 47 7.49 -6.91 2.61
N THR A 48 6.36 -7.59 2.44
CA THR A 48 5.24 -7.53 3.41
C THR A 48 5.55 -8.18 4.76
N VAL A 49 6.70 -8.84 4.91
CA VAL A 49 7.10 -9.59 6.12
C VAL A 49 8.52 -9.26 6.59
N GLY A 50 9.29 -8.51 5.82
CA GLY A 50 10.70 -8.29 6.15
C GLY A 50 11.33 -7.18 5.34
N LEU A 51 12.44 -6.68 5.87
CA LEU A 51 13.20 -5.55 5.35
C LEU A 51 14.65 -6.00 5.09
N GLY A 52 15.31 -5.33 4.15
CA GLY A 52 16.75 -5.27 4.02
C GLY A 52 17.21 -3.87 4.42
N ILE A 53 18.19 -3.77 5.31
CA ILE A 53 18.80 -2.49 5.66
C ILE A 53 20.32 -2.56 5.55
N GLU A 54 20.92 -1.40 5.37
CA GLU A 54 22.35 -1.16 5.44
C GLU A 54 22.63 -0.12 6.53
N SER A 55 23.55 -0.44 7.44
CA SER A 55 23.90 0.45 8.56
C SER A 55 25.37 0.27 8.96
N GLN A 56 25.98 1.35 9.42
CA GLN A 56 27.30 1.33 10.08
C GLN A 56 27.20 0.88 11.54
N GLN A 57 26.01 0.96 12.15
CA GLN A 57 25.78 0.46 13.50
C GLN A 57 25.83 -1.07 13.50
N ALA A 58 26.38 -1.63 14.58
CA ALA A 58 26.49 -3.06 14.77
C ALA A 58 25.23 -3.58 15.49
N PHE A 59 24.47 -4.44 14.82
CA PHE A 59 23.34 -5.16 15.41
C PHE A 59 23.63 -6.66 15.47
N GLN A 60 23.12 -7.33 16.50
CA GLN A 60 23.24 -8.76 16.65
C GLN A 60 21.99 -9.48 16.11
N VAL A 61 22.18 -10.70 15.63
CA VAL A 61 21.06 -11.55 15.22
C VAL A 61 20.21 -11.86 16.45
N GLY A 62 18.91 -11.59 16.36
CA GLY A 62 17.97 -11.70 17.48
C GLY A 62 17.54 -10.36 18.06
N ASP A 63 18.28 -9.28 17.80
CA ASP A 63 17.93 -7.94 18.28
C ASP A 63 16.58 -7.48 17.72
N ARG A 64 15.81 -6.78 18.57
CA ARG A 64 14.55 -6.15 18.18
C ARG A 64 14.77 -4.66 17.97
N LEU A 65 14.47 -4.21 16.77
CA LEU A 65 14.61 -2.84 16.35
C LEU A 65 13.24 -2.25 16.05
N GLY A 66 12.95 -1.08 16.60
CA GLY A 66 11.84 -0.26 16.12
C GLY A 66 12.29 0.55 14.91
N PHE A 67 11.38 0.82 13.98
CA PHE A 67 11.64 1.72 12.86
C PHE A 67 10.43 2.58 12.58
N ARG A 68 10.74 3.77 12.08
CA ARG A 68 9.80 4.71 11.50
C ARG A 68 10.23 4.98 10.08
N MET A 69 9.35 4.67 9.14
CA MET A 69 9.55 4.95 7.72
C MET A 69 8.36 5.73 7.19
N THR A 70 8.60 6.57 6.19
CA THR A 70 7.54 7.26 5.46
C THR A 70 7.07 6.38 4.31
N VAL A 71 5.78 6.11 4.27
CA VAL A 71 5.08 5.21 3.35
C VAL A 71 3.88 5.98 2.81
N GLU A 72 3.56 5.87 1.52
CA GLU A 72 2.32 6.44 0.93
C GLU A 72 2.14 7.95 1.19
N GLU A 73 2.62 8.79 0.25
CA GLU A 73 2.34 10.24 0.23
C GLU A 73 2.66 10.99 1.54
N GLY A 74 3.71 10.58 2.26
CA GLY A 74 4.15 11.27 3.48
C GLY A 74 3.60 10.70 4.78
N ARG A 75 2.77 9.65 4.75
CA ARG A 75 2.31 9.01 6.00
C ARG A 75 3.47 8.26 6.66
N THR A 76 3.56 8.32 7.98
CA THR A 76 4.61 7.56 8.69
C THR A 76 4.05 6.24 9.20
N MET A 77 4.78 5.16 8.95
CA MET A 77 4.52 3.84 9.50
C MET A 77 5.56 3.54 10.57
N ARG A 78 5.10 3.02 11.70
CA ARG A 78 5.96 2.49 12.76
C ARG A 78 5.82 0.98 12.80
N ALA A 79 6.94 0.28 12.92
CA ALA A 79 6.90 -1.16 13.13
C ALA A 79 8.15 -1.62 13.88
N THR A 80 8.08 -2.85 14.37
CA THR A 80 9.18 -3.52 15.05
C THR A 80 9.63 -4.69 14.18
N ALA A 81 10.90 -5.01 14.21
CA ALA A 81 11.46 -6.13 13.47
C ALA A 81 12.60 -6.76 14.23
N ARG A 82 12.80 -8.05 13.98
CA ARG A 82 13.90 -8.81 14.52
C ARG A 82 14.98 -8.99 13.49
N VAL A 83 16.23 -8.78 13.87
CA VAL A 83 17.39 -9.12 13.03
C VAL A 83 17.46 -10.64 12.87
N ARG A 84 17.35 -11.13 11.64
CA ARG A 84 17.43 -12.58 11.31
C ARG A 84 18.78 -12.99 10.78
N TRP A 85 19.47 -12.09 10.10
CA TRP A 85 20.84 -12.31 9.64
C TRP A 85 21.55 -10.97 9.51
N ALA A 86 22.88 -11.01 9.65
CA ALA A 86 23.78 -9.89 9.44
C ALA A 86 24.93 -10.36 8.54
N ARG A 87 25.37 -9.52 7.61
CA ARG A 87 26.54 -9.78 6.76
C ARG A 87 27.36 -8.50 6.63
N PRO A 88 28.69 -8.58 6.80
CA PRO A 88 29.55 -7.43 6.53
C PRO A 88 29.57 -7.12 5.03
N TYR A 89 29.56 -5.84 4.68
CA TYR A 89 29.63 -5.34 3.30
C TYR A 89 30.49 -4.07 3.22
N GLY A 90 31.78 -4.25 2.93
CA GLY A 90 32.72 -3.12 2.87
C GLY A 90 32.85 -2.39 4.22
N PHE A 91 32.46 -1.12 4.25
CA PHE A 91 32.48 -0.27 5.46
C PHE A 91 31.15 -0.25 6.22
N SER A 92 30.13 -0.97 5.74
CA SER A 92 28.81 -1.08 6.34
C SER A 92 28.46 -2.55 6.61
N ASN A 93 27.36 -2.77 7.31
CA ASN A 93 26.77 -4.09 7.49
C ASN A 93 25.39 -4.12 6.84
N THR A 94 25.10 -5.19 6.11
CA THR A 94 23.77 -5.48 5.58
C THR A 94 23.04 -6.42 6.54
N TYR A 95 21.79 -6.07 6.84
CA TYR A 95 20.94 -6.84 7.75
C TYR A 95 19.63 -7.25 7.08
N GLY A 96 19.20 -8.48 7.35
CA GLY A 96 17.86 -8.93 7.04
C GLY A 96 16.99 -8.89 8.29
N LEU A 97 15.94 -8.09 8.23
CA LEU A 97 14.98 -7.93 9.32
C LEU A 97 13.67 -8.65 9.00
N GLU A 98 13.05 -9.27 9.99
CA GLU A 98 11.68 -9.80 9.90
C GLU A 98 10.74 -8.94 10.73
N LEU A 99 9.68 -8.44 10.10
CA LEU A 99 8.68 -7.59 10.72
C LEU A 99 7.88 -8.37 11.77
N GLU A 100 7.75 -7.81 12.97
CA GLU A 100 6.97 -8.36 14.08
C GLU A 100 5.84 -7.40 14.46
N GLY A 101 4.65 -7.93 14.73
CA GLY A 101 3.56 -7.18 15.34
C GLY A 101 2.88 -6.12 14.47
N LEU A 102 3.05 -6.14 13.13
CA LEU A 102 2.26 -5.26 12.26
C LEU A 102 0.77 -5.60 12.35
N GLY A 103 -0.04 -4.59 12.66
CA GLY A 103 -1.49 -4.68 12.59
C GLY A 103 -1.97 -4.90 11.15
N TYR A 104 -3.22 -5.35 11.00
CA TYR A 104 -3.82 -5.62 9.70
C TYR A 104 -3.81 -4.39 8.78
N TYR A 105 -4.12 -3.22 9.33
CA TYR A 105 -4.13 -1.95 8.58
C TYR A 105 -2.74 -1.54 8.09
N ASP A 106 -1.74 -1.56 8.97
CA ASP A 106 -0.35 -1.21 8.60
C ASP A 106 0.21 -2.19 7.58
N ARG A 107 -0.11 -3.48 7.72
CA ARG A 107 0.28 -4.50 6.74
C ARG A 107 -0.37 -4.25 5.39
N ASN A 108 -1.63 -3.82 5.37
CA ASN A 108 -2.32 -3.50 4.13
C ASN A 108 -1.78 -2.22 3.48
N ARG A 109 -1.43 -1.20 4.29
CA ARG A 109 -0.74 0.00 3.82
C ARG A 109 0.61 -0.33 3.20
N LEU A 110 1.40 -1.19 3.86
CA LEU A 110 2.66 -1.67 3.33
C LEU A 110 2.48 -2.44 2.01
N LYS A 111 1.43 -3.26 1.89
CA LYS A 111 1.09 -3.95 0.63
C LYS A 111 0.77 -2.98 -0.50
N ARG A 112 -0.05 -1.96 -0.24
CA ARG A 112 -0.37 -0.90 -1.21
C ARG A 112 0.88 -0.16 -1.66
N PHE A 113 1.75 0.18 -0.71
CA PHE A 113 3.00 0.86 -1.04
C PHE A 113 3.91 0.02 -1.94
N LEU A 114 4.03 -1.28 -1.65
CA LEU A 114 4.84 -2.19 -2.45
C LEU A 114 4.20 -2.55 -3.81
N ASN A 115 2.87 -2.53 -3.88
CA ASN A 115 2.10 -2.81 -5.08
C ASN A 115 0.97 -1.78 -5.23
N PRO A 116 1.18 -0.70 -5.99
CA PRO A 116 0.20 0.37 -6.18
C PRO A 116 -1.13 -0.10 -6.78
N LYS A 117 -1.15 -1.26 -7.46
CA LYS A 117 -2.38 -1.85 -8.01
C LYS A 117 -3.20 -2.63 -6.98
N HIS A 118 -2.70 -2.78 -5.76
CA HIS A 118 -3.39 -3.51 -4.71
C HIS A 118 -4.52 -2.65 -4.14
N MET A 119 -5.77 -3.04 -4.41
CA MET A 119 -6.91 -2.40 -3.75
C MET A 119 -6.91 -2.75 -2.27
N GLY A 120 -6.78 -1.74 -1.43
CA GLY A 120 -6.81 -1.90 0.02
C GLY A 120 -8.23 -1.92 0.57
N VAL A 121 -8.32 -2.28 1.84
CA VAL A 121 -9.57 -2.48 2.58
C VAL A 121 -10.45 -1.23 2.56
N GLU A 122 -9.86 -0.03 2.59
CA GLU A 122 -10.60 1.23 2.53
C GLU A 122 -11.30 1.43 1.18
N GLU A 123 -10.65 1.05 0.07
CA GLU A 123 -11.28 1.13 -1.25
C GLU A 123 -12.40 0.09 -1.36
N TRP A 124 -12.19 -1.13 -0.86
CA TRP A 124 -13.24 -2.15 -0.80
C TRP A 124 -14.43 -1.71 0.06
N ALA A 125 -14.19 -1.10 1.22
CA ALA A 125 -15.25 -0.59 2.08
C ALA A 125 -16.01 0.55 1.39
N THR A 126 -15.28 1.46 0.72
CA THR A 126 -15.88 2.55 -0.04
C THR A 126 -16.72 2.02 -1.21
N LEU A 127 -16.22 1.05 -1.97
CA LEU A 127 -16.95 0.39 -3.05
C LEU A 127 -18.19 -0.34 -2.52
N ALA A 128 -18.07 -1.06 -1.41
CA ALA A 128 -19.20 -1.74 -0.78
C ALA A 128 -20.27 -0.75 -0.32
N LEU A 129 -19.86 0.36 0.32
CA LEU A 129 -20.78 1.41 0.74
C LEU A 129 -21.47 2.08 -0.46
N GLN A 130 -20.72 2.34 -1.53
CA GLN A 130 -21.25 2.93 -2.75
C GLN A 130 -22.24 1.98 -3.45
N ALA A 131 -21.91 0.69 -3.51
CA ALA A 131 -22.81 -0.33 -4.04
C ALA A 131 -24.10 -0.43 -3.22
N ALA A 132 -23.99 -0.48 -1.89
CA ALA A 132 -25.15 -0.52 -0.99
C ALA A 132 -26.02 0.73 -1.12
N SER A 133 -25.41 1.92 -1.18
CA SER A 133 -26.14 3.18 -1.41
C SER A 133 -26.85 3.20 -2.75
N THR A 134 -26.21 2.70 -3.81
CA THR A 134 -26.79 2.61 -5.15
C THR A 134 -27.98 1.66 -5.15
N MET A 135 -27.84 0.48 -4.55
CA MET A 135 -28.93 -0.50 -4.43
C MET A 135 -30.11 0.06 -3.64
N MET A 136 -29.86 0.77 -2.53
CA MET A 136 -30.91 1.42 -1.76
C MET A 136 -31.65 2.47 -2.59
N GLY A 137 -30.93 3.29 -3.35
CA GLY A 137 -31.52 4.26 -4.27
C GLY A 137 -32.41 3.61 -5.33
N ILE A 138 -31.95 2.51 -5.93
CA ILE A 138 -32.73 1.72 -6.91
C ILE A 138 -33.98 1.14 -6.26
N TYR A 139 -33.86 0.59 -5.05
CA TYR A 139 -35.00 0.01 -4.34
C TYR A 139 -36.06 1.06 -4.01
N VAL A 140 -35.66 2.22 -3.47
CA VAL A 140 -36.58 3.34 -3.20
C VAL A 140 -37.22 3.86 -4.48
N ALA A 141 -36.46 3.99 -5.57
CA ALA A 141 -37.02 4.40 -6.86
C ALA A 141 -38.04 3.37 -7.39
N HIS A 142 -37.74 2.08 -7.27
CA HIS A 142 -38.64 1.01 -7.68
C HIS A 142 -39.94 1.03 -6.85
N ASP A 143 -39.84 1.11 -5.52
CA ASP A 143 -40.99 1.19 -4.62
C ASP A 143 -41.86 2.44 -4.91
N TRP A 144 -41.20 3.59 -5.14
CA TRP A 144 -41.88 4.85 -5.45
C TRP A 144 -42.64 4.81 -6.78
N ILE A 145 -42.08 4.16 -7.80
CA ILE A 145 -42.72 3.96 -9.12
C ILE A 145 -43.85 2.93 -9.01
N ALA A 146 -43.64 1.83 -8.29
CA ALA A 146 -44.64 0.78 -8.12
C ALA A 146 -45.88 1.25 -7.34
N ALA A 147 -45.73 2.26 -6.48
CA ALA A 147 -46.82 2.82 -5.68
C ALA A 147 -47.89 3.58 -6.49
N ASP A 148 -47.57 4.11 -7.69
CA ASP A 148 -48.53 4.86 -8.50
C ASP A 148 -48.13 4.88 -10.00
N PRO A 149 -48.99 4.39 -10.92
CA PRO A 149 -48.69 4.38 -12.36
C PRO A 149 -48.39 5.77 -12.93
N MET A 150 -48.97 6.85 -12.39
CA MET A 150 -48.73 8.22 -12.86
C MET A 150 -47.29 8.69 -12.59
N ARG A 151 -46.61 8.12 -11.58
CA ARG A 151 -45.19 8.40 -11.28
C ARG A 151 -44.25 7.72 -12.26
N THR A 152 -44.68 6.62 -12.88
CA THR A 152 -43.92 5.92 -13.92
C THR A 152 -43.76 6.80 -15.16
N GLU A 153 -44.83 7.49 -15.57
CA GLU A 153 -44.78 8.43 -16.69
C GLU A 153 -43.88 9.63 -16.40
N MET A 154 -43.97 10.21 -15.20
CA MET A 154 -43.06 11.28 -14.77
C MET A 154 -41.60 10.84 -14.76
N ALA A 155 -41.30 9.62 -14.28
CA ALA A 155 -39.94 9.07 -14.29
C ALA A 155 -39.41 8.87 -15.72
N LEU A 156 -40.23 8.36 -16.63
CA LEU A 156 -39.89 8.20 -18.05
C LEU A 156 -39.63 9.54 -18.75
N PHE A 157 -40.39 10.58 -18.40
CA PHE A 157 -40.15 11.94 -18.92
C PHE A 157 -38.88 12.59 -18.33
N ALA A 158 -38.53 12.29 -17.08
CA ALA A 158 -37.35 12.84 -16.42
C ALA A 158 -36.04 12.11 -16.81
N LEU A 159 -36.13 10.85 -17.24
CA LEU A 159 -35.00 9.98 -17.57
C LEU A 159 -33.97 10.61 -18.52
N PRO A 160 -34.34 11.24 -19.65
CA PRO A 160 -33.39 11.88 -20.56
C PRO A 160 -32.59 13.03 -19.92
N TRP A 161 -33.20 13.76 -18.98
CA TRP A 161 -32.54 14.85 -18.26
C TRP A 161 -31.59 14.32 -17.19
N LEU A 162 -31.99 13.26 -16.48
CA LEU A 162 -31.15 12.61 -15.48
C LEU A 162 -29.92 11.95 -16.12
N THR A 163 -30.07 11.29 -17.26
CA THR A 163 -28.94 10.69 -17.99
C THR A 163 -27.98 11.75 -18.53
N TYR A 164 -28.51 12.87 -19.06
CA TYR A 164 -27.71 14.01 -19.48
C TYR A 164 -26.90 14.62 -18.32
N LEU A 165 -27.55 14.87 -17.17
CA LEU A 165 -26.89 15.42 -15.99
C LEU A 165 -25.81 14.48 -15.43
N ALA A 166 -26.08 13.17 -15.41
CA ALA A 166 -25.09 12.17 -15.01
C ALA A 166 -23.88 12.16 -15.96
N ALA A 167 -24.10 12.18 -17.27
CA ALA A 167 -23.02 12.26 -18.27
C ALA A 167 -22.19 13.54 -18.13
N ALA A 168 -22.84 14.70 -17.92
CA ALA A 168 -22.16 15.97 -17.70
C ALA A 168 -21.32 15.96 -16.41
N ALA A 169 -21.84 15.39 -15.32
CA ALA A 169 -21.10 15.25 -14.06
C ALA A 169 -19.88 14.33 -14.19
N ILE A 170 -20.02 13.21 -14.92
CA ILE A 170 -18.93 12.29 -15.22
C ILE A 170 -17.84 12.99 -16.05
N MET A 171 -18.22 13.71 -17.10
CA MET A 171 -17.29 14.47 -17.94
C MET A 171 -16.55 15.56 -17.15
N ALA A 172 -17.26 16.30 -16.28
CA ALA A 172 -16.66 17.30 -15.41
C ALA A 172 -15.67 16.70 -14.40
N TYR A 173 -15.98 15.52 -13.86
CA TYR A 173 -15.07 14.78 -12.99
C TYR A 173 -13.77 14.39 -13.71
N PHE A 174 -13.87 13.84 -14.92
CA PHE A 174 -12.68 13.49 -15.71
C PHE A 174 -11.87 14.71 -16.13
N ALA A 175 -12.51 15.80 -16.53
CA ALA A 175 -11.84 17.06 -16.87
C ALA A 175 -11.06 17.65 -15.67
N LYS A 176 -11.56 17.46 -14.44
CA LYS A 176 -10.89 17.91 -13.21
C LYS A 176 -9.69 17.04 -12.84
N GLN A 177 -9.65 15.77 -13.24
CA GLN A 177 -8.55 14.86 -12.94
C GLN A 177 -7.35 15.00 -13.87
N GLY A 178 -7.41 15.85 -14.89
CA GLY A 178 -6.27 16.16 -15.75
C GLY A 178 -5.85 15.01 -16.67
N VAL A 179 -6.82 14.26 -17.21
CA VAL A 179 -6.62 13.48 -18.45
C VAL A 179 -6.69 14.43 -19.64
#